data_AF-A0A5P1V0C0-F1
#
_entry.id   AF-A0A5P1V0C0-F1
#
_cell.length_a   1.000
_cell.length_b   1.000
_cell.length_c   1.000
_cell.angle_alpha   90.00
_cell.angle_beta   90.00
_cell.angle_gamma   90.00
#
_symmetry.space_group_name_H-M   'P 1'
#
loop_
_entity.id
_entity.type
_entity.pdbx_description
1 polymer ?
#
loop_
_entity_poly.entity_id
_entity_poly.type
_entity_poly.pdbx_seq_one_letter_code
_entity_poly.pdbx_strand_id
1 'polypeptide(L)'
;MKNFEKKFSKGFTLIEIAIVLVILGLLIGLGASLVGVLTQRAKITEAREVVNAAVESLIGFATQTNRLPTLLEFSRTIRNPNDPWNKPLNYFVDPSLTSNPNHPAEGICGKKTTNLIVCTDTNCNFQIPNVAFIVVSGGPNYNIQTGNLTNPPCPTGKTCYRVYPQGTQNIDDYPYDFTRPEEYDDIVKWVTLEELRIKMGCQGAQLKILNNELPYGYVNTIYNAIIYAEGGVPFTNGNGKYKWCVEVNGTLPGINLTPTATSNNCTALPENSWGQADFLTLTGTPNQSGSFYLSIFVRDDQDQSGNNDNIAQKTLILTINPQTSSNSTGTIGAQISFADNINQFQENENNPSAVQVIGNTLLLGGNTGNTYGCFWFPSSYTLNGKKLRAYFKFKFLTVDTSPYSTGYADGFTFAVVDGNMPTNVCGSAGEGLGFLGLNYDSIAVEFDVYPNSGRNDPINYNHVAIVKRGTVTHNTYTLMGDNPSCTSNGCYRTNVTTWLEDGIEHTARVEIHTGCNPSCNNCGNNPQNYALLKAWIDCSNCNDLTQDYASNPTIQHCFQLPQTMSSVKFGFTEATGGRNQNIEIKDFGIGFY
;
A
#
# COMPACT_ATOMS: atom_id res chain seq x y z
N MET A 1 -21.82 -19.94 106.13
CA MET A 1 -20.94 -21.05 106.56
C MET A 1 -21.30 -22.30 105.76
N LYS A 2 -20.29 -23.02 105.23
CA LYS A 2 -20.32 -24.30 104.47
C LYS A 2 -20.84 -24.20 103.02
N ASN A 3 -20.22 -24.76 101.98
CA ASN A 3 -19.08 -25.67 101.82
C ASN A 3 -18.40 -25.43 100.47
N PHE A 4 -17.06 -25.50 100.43
CA PHE A 4 -16.27 -25.63 99.20
C PHE A 4 -16.39 -27.07 98.66
N GLU A 5 -16.86 -27.23 97.43
CA GLU A 5 -16.70 -28.48 96.67
C GLU A 5 -15.32 -28.51 96.00
N LYS A 6 -14.59 -29.61 96.24
CA LYS A 6 -13.22 -29.85 95.77
C LYS A 6 -13.29 -30.57 94.41
N LYS A 7 -12.90 -29.90 93.33
CA LYS A 7 -12.77 -30.49 91.98
C LYS A 7 -11.50 -31.37 91.92
N PHE A 8 -11.65 -32.67 91.71
CA PHE A 8 -10.52 -33.58 91.48
C PHE A 8 -9.88 -33.29 90.11
N SER A 9 -8.62 -32.86 90.12
CA SER A 9 -7.75 -32.89 88.93
C SER A 9 -7.46 -34.36 88.60
N LYS A 10 -8.02 -34.86 87.49
CA LYS A 10 -7.62 -36.15 86.92
C LYS A 10 -6.26 -35.94 86.24
N GLY A 11 -5.17 -36.32 86.91
CA GLY A 11 -3.85 -36.36 86.30
C GLY A 11 -3.79 -37.46 85.25
N PHE A 12 -3.25 -37.15 84.07
CA PHE A 12 -2.92 -38.16 83.04
C PHE A 12 -1.90 -39.15 83.61
N THR A 13 -2.05 -40.43 83.30
CA THR A 13 -1.06 -41.42 83.73
C THR A 13 0.23 -41.24 82.94
N LEU A 14 1.37 -41.48 83.60
CA LEU A 14 2.70 -41.33 82.99
C LEU A 14 2.86 -42.23 81.75
N ILE A 15 2.14 -43.36 81.71
CA ILE A 15 2.13 -44.29 80.58
C ILE A 15 1.33 -43.78 79.39
N GLU A 16 0.21 -43.08 79.61
CA GLU A 16 -0.57 -42.48 78.52
C GLU A 16 0.22 -41.36 77.82
N ILE A 17 0.92 -40.51 78.57
CA ILE A 17 1.80 -39.49 77.99
C ILE A 17 3.00 -40.13 77.27
N ALA A 18 3.58 -41.20 77.81
CA ALA A 18 4.68 -41.91 77.15
C ALA A 18 4.28 -42.52 75.80
N ILE A 19 3.10 -43.17 75.73
CA ILE A 19 2.59 -43.75 74.48
C ILE A 19 2.29 -42.65 73.45
N VAL A 20 1.69 -41.53 73.87
CA VAL A 20 1.42 -40.38 72.99
C VAL A 20 2.71 -39.78 72.42
N LEU A 21 3.77 -39.67 73.23
CA LEU A 21 5.08 -39.17 72.78
C LEU A 21 5.76 -40.14 71.80
N VAL A 22 5.63 -41.45 72.00
CA VAL A 22 6.15 -42.45 71.06
C VAL A 22 5.40 -42.39 69.72
N ILE A 23 4.08 -42.26 69.74
CA ILE A 23 3.26 -42.13 68.51
C ILE A 23 3.61 -40.82 67.78
N LEU A 24 3.73 -39.69 68.50
CA LEU A 24 4.17 -38.42 67.92
C LEU A 24 5.59 -38.50 67.35
N GLY A 25 6.53 -39.13 68.06
CA GLY A 25 7.90 -39.34 67.58
C GLY A 25 7.94 -40.16 66.30
N LEU A 26 7.12 -41.22 66.22
CA LEU A 26 7.05 -42.08 65.03
C LEU A 26 6.36 -41.38 63.85
N LEU A 27 5.31 -40.59 64.10
CA LEU A 27 4.63 -39.79 63.07
C LEU A 27 5.54 -38.68 62.51
N ILE A 28 6.29 -37.98 63.37
CA ILE A 28 7.26 -36.96 62.96
C ILE A 28 8.43 -37.62 62.20
N GLY A 29 8.91 -38.78 62.66
CA GLY A 29 9.98 -39.54 62.00
C GLY A 29 9.61 -40.00 60.59
N LEU A 30 8.40 -40.55 60.41
CA LEU A 30 7.89 -40.95 59.09
C LEU A 30 7.60 -39.72 58.20
N GLY A 31 6.99 -38.67 58.77
CA GLY A 31 6.69 -37.43 58.06
C GLY A 31 7.93 -36.74 57.51
N ALA A 32 9.01 -36.66 58.29
CA ALA A 32 10.25 -36.00 57.89
C ALA A 32 10.93 -36.66 56.68
N SER A 33 10.86 -38.00 56.55
CA SER A 33 11.47 -38.74 55.44
C SER A 33 10.82 -38.45 54.08
N LEU A 34 9.52 -38.15 54.06
CA LEU A 34 8.77 -37.84 52.83
C LEU A 34 8.96 -36.39 52.38
N VAL A 35 9.23 -35.47 53.30
CA VAL A 35 9.43 -34.05 52.98
C VAL A 35 10.57 -33.87 51.98
N GLY A 36 11.71 -34.56 52.16
CA GLY A 36 12.86 -34.42 51.24
C GLY A 36 12.56 -34.78 49.79
N VAL A 37 11.94 -35.94 49.53
CA VAL A 37 11.60 -36.40 48.18
C VAL A 37 10.51 -35.52 47.55
N LEU A 38 9.52 -35.09 48.34
CA LEU A 38 8.47 -34.20 47.88
C LEU A 38 9.01 -32.80 47.55
N THR A 39 9.94 -32.27 48.35
CA THR A 39 10.63 -31.00 48.07
C THR A 39 11.46 -31.08 46.79
N GLN A 40 12.20 -32.18 46.57
CA GLN A 40 12.97 -32.37 45.33
C GLN A 40 12.05 -32.38 44.09
N ARG A 41 10.93 -33.12 44.15
CA ARG A 41 9.94 -33.16 43.06
C ARG A 41 9.27 -31.80 42.84
N ALA A 42 8.95 -31.08 43.91
CA ALA A 42 8.42 -29.73 43.84
C ALA A 42 9.42 -28.79 43.14
N LYS A 43 10.70 -28.84 43.51
CA LYS A 43 11.75 -28.03 42.87
C LYS A 43 11.97 -28.38 41.40
N ILE A 44 11.96 -29.65 41.01
CA ILE A 44 12.05 -30.05 39.59
C ILE A 44 10.85 -29.51 38.80
N THR A 45 9.66 -29.57 39.39
CA THR A 45 8.44 -29.03 38.75
C THR A 45 8.52 -27.52 38.62
N GLU A 46 8.92 -26.82 39.68
CA GLU A 46 9.15 -25.37 39.69
C GLU A 46 10.25 -24.97 38.70
N ALA A 47 11.33 -25.73 38.58
CA ALA A 47 12.40 -25.48 37.63
C ALA A 47 11.92 -25.60 36.17
N ARG A 48 11.07 -26.59 35.86
CA ARG A 48 10.41 -26.69 34.55
C ARG A 48 9.51 -25.49 34.29
N GLU A 49 8.76 -25.03 35.28
CA GLU A 49 7.92 -23.84 35.18
C GLU A 49 8.76 -22.57 34.96
N VAL A 50 9.90 -22.44 35.66
CA VAL A 50 10.84 -21.32 35.50
C VAL A 50 11.47 -21.32 34.11
N VAL A 51 11.93 -22.48 33.61
CA VAL A 51 12.46 -22.62 32.23
C VAL A 51 11.37 -22.30 31.20
N ASN A 52 10.14 -22.79 31.39
CA ASN A 52 9.00 -22.46 30.53
C ASN A 52 8.70 -20.97 30.53
N ALA A 53 8.64 -20.34 31.70
CA ALA A 53 8.39 -18.91 31.84
C ALA A 53 9.50 -18.08 31.19
N ALA A 54 10.77 -18.51 31.28
CA ALA A 54 11.88 -17.88 30.59
C ALA A 54 11.70 -17.96 29.06
N VAL A 55 11.35 -19.13 28.52
CA VAL A 55 11.06 -19.31 27.08
C VAL A 55 9.94 -18.38 26.61
N GLU A 56 8.82 -18.31 27.33
CA GLU A 56 7.71 -17.42 26.97
C GLU A 56 8.11 -15.93 27.08
N SER A 57 8.95 -15.57 28.06
CA SER A 57 9.48 -14.19 28.18
C SER A 57 10.36 -13.83 26.99
N LEU A 58 11.18 -14.77 26.50
CA LEU A 58 12.01 -14.58 25.32
C LEU A 58 11.18 -14.44 24.04
N ILE A 59 10.12 -15.24 23.89
CA ILE A 59 9.18 -15.12 22.76
C ILE A 59 8.46 -13.76 22.81
N GLY A 60 8.04 -13.31 24.00
CA GLY A 60 7.45 -11.99 24.19
C GLY A 60 8.40 -10.85 23.79
N PHE A 61 9.66 -10.93 24.22
CA PHE A 61 10.71 -9.99 23.81
C PHE A 61 10.92 -9.99 22.30
N ALA A 62 10.99 -11.17 21.69
CA ALA A 62 11.16 -11.33 20.25
C ALA A 62 9.98 -10.77 19.46
N THR A 63 8.76 -10.96 19.95
CA THR A 63 7.54 -10.39 19.35
C THR A 63 7.59 -8.86 19.33
N GLN A 64 8.14 -8.24 20.37
CA GLN A 64 8.22 -6.78 20.46
C GLN A 64 9.39 -6.19 19.64
N THR A 65 10.53 -6.88 19.60
CA THR A 65 11.79 -6.31 19.07
C THR A 65 12.24 -6.93 17.75
N ASN A 66 11.56 -7.99 17.29
CA ASN A 66 11.90 -8.78 16.12
C ASN A 66 13.35 -9.33 16.12
N ARG A 67 13.90 -9.51 17.33
CA ARG A 67 15.20 -10.12 17.61
C ARG A 67 15.17 -10.84 18.96
N LEU A 68 16.15 -11.69 19.20
CA LEU A 68 16.38 -12.29 20.52
C LEU A 68 17.30 -11.40 21.37
N PRO A 69 17.21 -11.49 22.71
CA PRO A 69 18.15 -10.78 23.57
C PRO A 69 19.55 -11.37 23.43
N THR A 70 20.55 -10.50 23.57
CA THR A 70 21.95 -10.90 23.71
C THR A 70 22.17 -11.61 25.06
N LEU A 71 23.31 -12.29 25.22
CA LEU A 71 23.65 -12.96 26.49
C LEU A 71 23.68 -11.98 27.68
N LEU A 72 24.03 -10.71 27.46
CA LEU A 72 24.05 -9.67 28.50
C LEU A 72 22.65 -9.15 28.86
N GLU A 73 21.70 -9.22 27.94
CA GLU A 73 20.31 -8.79 28.14
C GLU A 73 19.46 -9.91 28.77
N PHE A 74 19.81 -11.17 28.54
CA PHE A 74 19.03 -12.35 28.94
C PHE A 74 18.48 -12.28 30.37
N SER A 75 19.35 -12.05 31.37
CA SER A 75 18.97 -12.03 32.78
C SER A 75 18.03 -10.88 33.17
N ARG A 76 17.95 -9.83 32.34
CA ARG A 76 17.04 -8.68 32.51
C ARG A 76 15.74 -8.86 31.73
N THR A 77 15.72 -9.71 30.72
CA THR A 77 14.55 -9.98 29.88
C THR A 77 13.59 -10.98 30.53
N ILE A 78 14.12 -11.97 31.25
CA ILE A 78 13.30 -13.02 31.86
C ILE A 78 12.88 -12.66 33.29
N ARG A 79 11.70 -13.14 33.70
CA ARG A 79 11.13 -12.84 35.02
C ARG A 79 11.98 -13.35 36.18
N ASN A 80 12.46 -14.59 36.08
CA ASN A 80 13.26 -15.26 37.11
C ASN A 80 14.54 -15.81 36.46
N PRO A 81 15.70 -15.17 36.66
CA PRO A 81 16.95 -15.62 36.06
C PRO A 81 17.59 -16.81 36.78
N ASN A 82 17.09 -17.16 37.98
CA ASN A 82 17.59 -18.27 38.78
C ASN A 82 16.53 -19.38 38.89
N ASP A 83 17.00 -20.61 38.98
CA ASP A 83 16.20 -21.78 39.27
C ASP A 83 15.88 -21.93 40.79
N PRO A 84 15.08 -22.93 41.21
CA PRO A 84 14.73 -23.18 42.62
C PRO A 84 15.90 -23.60 43.53
N TRP A 85 17.07 -23.81 42.94
CA TRP A 85 18.34 -24.06 43.61
C TRP A 85 19.21 -22.81 43.70
N ASN A 86 18.66 -21.66 43.28
CA ASN A 86 19.32 -20.36 43.22
C ASN A 86 20.55 -20.36 42.31
N LYS A 87 20.54 -21.18 41.26
CA LYS A 87 21.53 -21.19 40.20
C LYS A 87 21.00 -20.46 38.97
N PRO A 88 21.84 -19.69 38.26
CA PRO A 88 21.41 -18.96 37.09
C PRO A 88 21.06 -19.93 35.95
N LEU A 89 20.00 -19.60 35.22
CA LEU A 89 19.67 -20.25 33.96
C LEU A 89 20.75 -19.94 32.92
N ASN A 90 21.00 -20.92 32.04
CA ASN A 90 21.88 -20.76 30.89
C ASN A 90 21.09 -20.62 29.61
N TYR A 91 21.62 -19.81 28.71
CA TYR A 91 20.96 -19.39 27.48
C TYR A 91 21.93 -19.48 26.33
N PHE A 92 21.56 -20.26 25.33
CA PHE A 92 22.30 -20.40 24.08
C PHE A 92 21.43 -19.87 22.96
N VAL A 93 21.96 -19.00 22.11
CA VAL A 93 21.22 -18.33 21.04
C VAL A 93 22.08 -18.23 19.80
N ASP A 94 21.44 -18.29 18.63
CA ASP A 94 22.14 -17.98 17.38
C ASP A 94 22.42 -16.46 17.34
N PRO A 95 23.70 -16.04 17.29
CA PRO A 95 24.05 -14.62 17.25
C PRO A 95 23.37 -13.86 16.10
N SER A 96 23.08 -14.52 14.98
CA SER A 96 22.41 -13.91 13.81
C SER A 96 20.98 -13.45 14.09
N LEU A 97 20.38 -13.89 15.21
CA LEU A 97 19.05 -13.48 15.66
C LEU A 97 19.09 -12.40 16.74
N THR A 98 20.27 -11.96 17.18
CA THR A 98 20.41 -11.02 18.33
C THR A 98 20.67 -9.57 17.91
N SER A 99 20.97 -9.32 16.64
CA SER A 99 21.19 -7.98 16.10
C SER A 99 19.90 -7.18 16.05
N ASN A 100 19.98 -5.87 16.31
CA ASN A 100 18.85 -4.95 16.11
C ASN A 100 18.56 -4.83 14.61
N PRO A 101 17.36 -5.21 14.14
CA PRO A 101 17.01 -5.03 12.74
C PRO A 101 16.70 -3.55 12.47
N ASN A 102 17.22 -2.99 11.36
CA ASN A 102 16.85 -1.64 10.91
C ASN A 102 15.52 -1.64 10.16
N HIS A 103 15.15 -2.79 9.60
CA HIS A 103 13.85 -3.04 8.97
C HIS A 103 13.24 -4.36 9.49
N PRO A 104 11.89 -4.47 9.61
CA PRO A 104 11.23 -5.70 10.08
C PRO A 104 11.58 -6.97 9.28
N ALA A 105 11.97 -6.81 8.02
CA ALA A 105 12.44 -7.89 7.16
C ALA A 105 13.79 -8.48 7.62
N GLU A 106 14.69 -7.68 8.20
CA GLU A 106 16.03 -8.10 8.66
C GLU A 106 16.01 -8.96 9.92
N GLY A 107 14.91 -8.90 10.68
CA GLY A 107 14.75 -9.63 11.93
C GLY A 107 14.27 -11.06 11.74
N ILE A 108 13.78 -11.66 12.81
CA ILE A 108 13.41 -13.08 12.88
C ILE A 108 12.42 -13.49 11.77
N CYS A 109 11.46 -12.64 11.41
CA CYS A 109 10.44 -13.00 10.44
C CYS A 109 10.96 -13.22 9.00
N GLY A 110 12.05 -12.56 8.59
CA GLY A 110 12.65 -12.74 7.27
C GLY A 110 13.70 -13.85 7.21
N LYS A 111 14.11 -14.42 8.36
CA LYS A 111 15.14 -15.47 8.41
C LYS A 111 14.61 -16.82 7.93
N LYS A 112 15.41 -17.53 7.14
CA LYS A 112 15.12 -18.90 6.68
C LYS A 112 15.76 -19.97 7.57
N THR A 113 16.97 -19.73 8.04
CA THR A 113 17.77 -20.70 8.79
C THR A 113 18.50 -20.07 9.97
N THR A 114 18.90 -20.91 10.91
CA THR A 114 19.84 -20.57 11.98
C THR A 114 21.04 -21.51 11.93
N ASN A 115 22.05 -21.22 12.73
CA ASN A 115 23.27 -22.00 12.87
C ASN A 115 23.24 -22.96 14.07
N LEU A 116 22.20 -22.90 14.91
CA LEU A 116 22.07 -23.83 16.04
C LEU A 116 21.35 -25.12 15.67
N ILE A 117 21.85 -26.22 16.22
CA ILE A 117 21.27 -27.56 16.12
C ILE A 117 21.20 -28.16 17.53
N VAL A 118 20.09 -28.85 17.83
CA VAL A 118 19.99 -29.69 19.04
C VAL A 118 20.09 -31.15 18.65
N CYS A 119 21.04 -31.87 19.27
CA CYS A 119 21.18 -33.32 19.18
C CYS A 119 20.42 -33.96 20.35
N THR A 120 19.54 -34.90 20.07
CA THR A 120 18.70 -35.56 21.10
C THR A 120 19.21 -36.95 21.53
N ASP A 121 20.34 -37.38 20.96
CA ASP A 121 21.04 -38.61 21.30
C ASP A 121 22.55 -38.38 21.46
N THR A 122 23.21 -39.28 22.20
CA THR A 122 24.64 -39.20 22.54
C THR A 122 25.56 -39.05 21.33
N ASN A 123 25.21 -39.70 20.21
CA ASN A 123 25.98 -39.71 18.99
C ASN A 123 25.55 -38.62 17.99
N CYS A 124 24.54 -37.81 18.33
CA CYS A 124 23.98 -36.77 17.47
C CYS A 124 23.52 -37.29 16.08
N ASN A 125 22.92 -38.48 16.05
CA ASN A 125 22.23 -38.99 14.86
C ASN A 125 20.87 -38.31 14.65
N PHE A 126 20.22 -37.90 15.74
CA PHE A 126 18.92 -37.24 15.72
C PHE A 126 19.08 -35.75 15.98
N GLN A 127 19.13 -35.00 14.89
CA GLN A 127 19.34 -33.56 14.87
C GLN A 127 18.04 -32.80 14.66
N ILE A 128 17.84 -31.77 15.47
CA ILE A 128 16.80 -30.76 15.30
C ILE A 128 17.50 -29.51 14.76
N PRO A 129 17.39 -29.22 13.45
CA PRO A 129 18.04 -28.06 12.85
C PRO A 129 17.26 -26.77 13.10
N ASN A 130 17.89 -25.65 12.74
CA ASN A 130 17.28 -24.32 12.77
C ASN A 130 16.74 -23.93 14.16
N VAL A 131 17.45 -24.28 15.21
CA VAL A 131 17.09 -23.89 16.58
C VAL A 131 17.35 -22.38 16.76
N ALA A 132 16.41 -21.64 17.32
CA ALA A 132 16.60 -20.21 17.55
C ALA A 132 17.37 -19.97 18.86
N PHE A 133 16.97 -20.67 19.92
CA PHE A 133 17.63 -20.63 21.22
C PHE A 133 17.31 -21.84 22.10
N ILE A 134 18.10 -22.01 23.16
CA ILE A 134 18.02 -23.07 24.17
C ILE A 134 18.13 -22.43 25.56
N VAL A 135 17.28 -22.85 26.50
CA VAL A 135 17.33 -22.46 27.92
C VAL A 135 17.57 -23.71 28.77
N VAL A 136 18.53 -23.64 29.70
CA VAL A 136 18.99 -24.75 30.53
C VAL A 136 19.00 -24.37 32.01
N SER A 137 18.51 -25.25 32.88
CA SER A 137 18.80 -25.28 34.32
C SER A 137 19.62 -26.53 34.62
N GLY A 138 20.68 -26.39 35.41
CA GLY A 138 21.58 -27.48 35.82
C GLY A 138 21.00 -28.43 36.89
N GLY A 139 19.67 -28.50 36.97
CA GLY A 139 18.96 -29.51 37.75
C GLY A 139 19.32 -29.61 39.24
N PRO A 140 18.88 -30.71 39.89
CA PRO A 140 19.18 -30.99 41.28
C PRO A 140 20.66 -31.18 41.64
N ASN A 141 21.52 -31.58 40.70
CA ASN A 141 22.95 -31.76 40.94
C ASN A 141 23.72 -30.42 40.92
N TYR A 142 23.09 -29.32 40.51
CA TYR A 142 23.68 -27.98 40.43
C TYR A 142 24.79 -27.83 39.36
N ASN A 143 24.95 -28.80 38.46
CA ASN A 143 25.93 -28.81 37.38
C ASN A 143 25.22 -28.66 36.04
N ILE A 144 25.77 -27.85 35.15
CA ILE A 144 25.20 -27.74 33.81
C ILE A 144 25.94 -28.74 32.95
N GLN A 145 25.21 -29.68 32.39
CA GLN A 145 25.82 -30.79 31.64
C GLN A 145 25.60 -30.65 30.14
N THR A 146 24.69 -29.76 29.73
CA THR A 146 24.39 -29.40 28.34
C THR A 146 25.41 -28.39 27.82
N GLY A 147 26.13 -28.78 26.77
CA GLY A 147 27.12 -27.91 26.14
C GLY A 147 27.31 -28.18 24.66
N ASN A 148 28.25 -27.44 24.07
CA ASN A 148 28.53 -27.48 22.63
C ASN A 148 29.30 -28.76 22.25
N LEU A 149 28.84 -29.44 21.21
CA LEU A 149 29.53 -30.55 20.56
C LEU A 149 30.60 -29.99 19.60
N THR A 150 31.87 -30.12 20.00
CA THR A 150 33.02 -29.57 19.25
C THR A 150 33.55 -30.47 18.13
N ASN A 151 33.07 -31.70 18.00
CA ASN A 151 33.55 -32.73 17.06
C ASN A 151 32.41 -33.31 16.19
N PRO A 152 32.71 -34.04 15.09
CA PRO A 152 31.68 -34.69 14.26
C PRO A 152 30.71 -35.54 15.09
N PRO A 153 29.41 -35.58 14.75
CA PRO A 153 28.82 -35.26 13.44
C PRO A 153 28.21 -33.85 13.29
N CYS A 154 28.67 -32.83 14.02
CA CYS A 154 28.16 -31.47 13.82
C CYS A 154 28.55 -30.91 12.42
N PRO A 155 27.59 -30.44 11.60
CA PRO A 155 27.89 -29.88 10.27
C PRO A 155 28.79 -28.65 10.32
N THR A 156 29.64 -28.47 9.29
CA THR A 156 30.51 -27.29 9.16
C THR A 156 29.69 -26.00 9.14
N GLY A 157 30.12 -24.99 9.92
CA GLY A 157 29.42 -23.70 10.04
C GLY A 157 28.18 -23.72 10.95
N LYS A 158 27.90 -24.85 11.62
CA LYS A 158 26.84 -24.99 12.62
C LYS A 158 27.42 -25.18 14.02
N THR A 159 26.60 -24.88 15.02
CA THR A 159 26.90 -25.09 16.44
C THR A 159 25.87 -26.05 17.00
N CYS A 160 26.31 -27.19 17.53
CA CYS A 160 25.43 -28.27 17.95
C CYS A 160 25.45 -28.41 19.47
N TYR A 161 24.30 -28.54 20.12
CA TYR A 161 24.19 -28.79 21.55
C TYR A 161 23.61 -30.19 21.80
N ARG A 162 24.24 -30.97 22.69
CA ARG A 162 23.75 -32.30 23.06
C ARG A 162 22.83 -32.22 24.27
N VAL A 163 21.63 -32.77 24.09
CA VAL A 163 20.62 -32.92 25.14
C VAL A 163 20.37 -34.42 25.30
N TYR A 164 20.51 -34.91 26.53
CA TYR A 164 20.46 -36.34 26.82
C TYR A 164 19.14 -36.76 27.49
N PRO A 165 18.77 -38.04 27.42
CA PRO A 165 17.75 -38.58 28.30
C PRO A 165 18.14 -38.38 29.77
N GLN A 166 17.16 -38.06 30.61
CA GLN A 166 17.35 -37.96 32.06
C GLN A 166 17.92 -39.27 32.61
N GLY A 167 18.95 -39.18 33.44
CA GLY A 167 19.60 -40.35 34.04
C GLY A 167 20.80 -40.91 33.28
N THR A 168 21.17 -40.30 32.15
CA THR A 168 22.36 -40.69 31.38
C THR A 168 23.62 -40.46 32.20
N GLN A 169 24.46 -41.48 32.36
CA GLN A 169 25.63 -41.44 33.24
C GLN A 169 26.83 -40.75 32.56
N ASN A 170 27.71 -40.15 33.38
CA ASN A 170 29.00 -39.55 32.98
C ASN A 170 28.88 -38.42 31.94
N ILE A 171 27.91 -37.52 32.10
CA ILE A 171 27.72 -36.36 31.22
C ILE A 171 28.20 -35.09 31.91
N ASP A 172 28.96 -34.29 31.17
CA ASP A 172 29.44 -32.96 31.56
C ASP A 172 30.02 -32.21 30.33
N ASP A 173 29.14 -31.84 29.38
CA ASP A 173 29.57 -31.23 28.11
C ASP A 173 29.73 -29.70 28.22
N TYR A 174 29.43 -29.08 29.36
CA TYR A 174 29.51 -27.62 29.53
C TYR A 174 30.95 -27.19 29.89
N PRO A 175 31.61 -26.38 29.05
CA PRO A 175 33.04 -26.11 29.24
C PRO A 175 33.35 -24.92 30.15
N TYR A 176 32.33 -24.24 30.67
CA TYR A 176 32.49 -22.96 31.38
C TYR A 176 32.33 -23.05 32.90
N ASP A 177 32.25 -24.25 33.46
CA ASP A 177 32.27 -24.54 34.88
C ASP A 177 33.29 -25.63 35.25
N PHE A 178 33.07 -26.32 36.38
CA PHE A 178 34.00 -27.31 36.90
C PHE A 178 33.71 -28.68 36.29
N THR A 179 34.74 -29.33 35.75
CA THR A 179 34.59 -30.67 35.15
C THR A 179 34.16 -31.71 36.19
N ARG A 180 32.89 -32.11 36.16
CA ARG A 180 32.25 -33.09 37.05
C ARG A 180 31.28 -33.99 36.28
N PRO A 181 31.77 -35.05 35.62
CA PRO A 181 30.94 -36.06 34.97
C PRO A 181 30.03 -36.77 35.97
N GLU A 182 28.72 -36.65 35.76
CA GLU A 182 27.71 -37.25 36.63
C GLU A 182 26.43 -37.61 35.84
N GLU A 183 25.38 -38.02 36.55
CA GLU A 183 24.09 -38.34 35.95
C GLU A 183 23.42 -37.09 35.38
N TYR A 184 22.94 -37.15 34.13
CA TYR A 184 22.30 -36.03 33.43
C TYR A 184 20.93 -35.73 34.02
N ASP A 185 20.79 -34.56 34.65
CA ASP A 185 19.54 -34.08 35.25
C ASP A 185 19.15 -32.65 34.82
N ASP A 186 19.87 -32.09 33.84
CA ASP A 186 19.56 -30.79 33.25
C ASP A 186 18.11 -30.71 32.76
N ILE A 187 17.47 -29.59 33.06
CA ILE A 187 16.14 -29.26 32.55
C ILE A 187 16.31 -28.31 31.37
N VAL A 188 16.13 -28.87 30.16
CA VAL A 188 16.37 -28.15 28.90
C VAL A 188 15.06 -27.91 28.15
N LYS A 189 14.93 -26.72 27.57
CA LYS A 189 13.92 -26.42 26.55
C LYS A 189 14.53 -25.60 25.43
N TRP A 190 14.16 -25.90 24.20
CA TRP A 190 14.59 -25.17 23.00
C TRP A 190 13.38 -24.74 22.17
N VAL A 191 13.58 -23.75 21.31
CA VAL A 191 12.57 -23.26 20.36
C VAL A 191 13.20 -23.21 18.98
N THR A 192 12.53 -23.80 17.98
CA THR A 192 12.98 -23.70 16.58
C THR A 192 12.66 -22.34 15.98
N LEU A 193 13.38 -21.92 14.94
CA LEU A 193 13.10 -20.67 14.24
C LEU A 193 11.67 -20.64 13.68
N GLU A 194 11.19 -21.76 13.14
CA GLU A 194 9.82 -21.86 12.64
C GLU A 194 8.79 -21.71 13.75
N GLU A 195 8.97 -22.41 14.88
CA GLU A 195 8.10 -22.27 16.05
C GLU A 195 8.09 -20.81 16.56
N LEU A 196 9.26 -20.19 16.66
CA LEU A 196 9.39 -18.80 17.09
C LEU A 196 8.65 -17.85 16.15
N ARG A 197 8.82 -18.01 14.84
CA ARG A 197 8.13 -17.20 13.82
C ARG A 197 6.61 -17.32 13.93
N ILE A 198 6.10 -18.53 14.13
CA ILE A 198 4.65 -18.76 14.31
C ILE A 198 4.16 -18.07 15.58
N LYS A 199 4.85 -18.25 16.71
CA LYS A 199 4.45 -17.66 18.00
C LYS A 199 4.56 -16.13 18.03
N MET A 200 5.50 -15.56 17.28
CA MET A 200 5.63 -14.12 17.09
C MET A 200 4.57 -13.54 16.12
N GLY A 201 3.82 -14.39 15.41
CA GLY A 201 2.82 -13.95 14.46
C GLY A 201 3.38 -13.48 13.11
N CYS A 202 4.54 -13.97 12.68
CA CYS A 202 5.05 -13.68 11.34
C CYS A 202 4.05 -14.18 10.28
N GLN A 203 3.49 -13.27 9.47
CA GLN A 203 2.46 -13.57 8.46
C GLN A 203 3.07 -13.77 7.07
N GLY A 204 2.74 -14.89 6.41
CA GLY A 204 3.10 -15.15 5.02
C GLY A 204 4.54 -15.64 4.79
N ALA A 205 4.99 -15.59 3.53
CA ALA A 205 6.34 -15.99 3.13
C ALA A 205 7.40 -15.01 3.66
N GLN A 206 8.61 -15.51 3.91
CA GLN A 206 9.76 -14.73 4.37
C GLN A 206 10.06 -13.56 3.43
N LEU A 207 9.92 -13.78 2.12
CA LEU A 207 10.13 -12.82 1.04
C LEU A 207 8.94 -12.91 0.08
N LYS A 208 8.44 -11.77 -0.41
CA LYS A 208 7.30 -11.73 -1.34
C LYS A 208 7.41 -10.55 -2.31
N ILE A 209 6.80 -10.72 -3.49
CA ILE A 209 6.62 -9.66 -4.49
C ILE A 209 5.23 -9.05 -4.28
N LEU A 210 5.18 -7.71 -4.14
CA LEU A 210 3.96 -6.99 -3.74
C LEU A 210 2.99 -6.74 -4.89
N ASN A 211 3.49 -6.50 -6.10
CA ASN A 211 2.67 -6.16 -7.26
C ASN A 211 1.71 -7.28 -7.61
N ASN A 212 0.42 -7.00 -7.76
CA ASN A 212 -0.58 -7.98 -8.21
C ASN A 212 -0.82 -7.93 -9.73
N GLU A 213 -0.57 -6.78 -10.33
CA GLU A 213 -0.70 -6.54 -11.76
C GLU A 213 0.34 -5.52 -12.23
N LEU A 214 0.54 -5.46 -13.54
CA LEU A 214 1.29 -4.41 -14.21
C LEU A 214 0.32 -3.48 -14.94
N PRO A 215 0.59 -2.16 -15.00
CA PRO A 215 -0.15 -1.27 -15.88
C PRO A 215 -0.12 -1.81 -17.32
N TYR A 216 -1.22 -1.66 -18.06
CA TYR A 216 -1.19 -1.89 -19.49
C TYR A 216 -0.43 -0.76 -20.20
N GLY A 217 0.21 -1.08 -21.31
CA GLY A 217 0.88 -0.13 -22.20
C GLY A 217 0.23 -0.07 -23.57
N TYR A 218 0.74 0.82 -24.41
CA TYR A 218 0.36 0.92 -25.82
C TYR A 218 1.62 0.88 -26.69
N VAL A 219 1.49 0.35 -27.90
CA VAL A 219 2.57 0.43 -28.90
C VAL A 219 2.95 1.91 -29.11
N ASN A 220 4.24 2.17 -29.31
CA ASN A 220 4.90 3.48 -29.50
C ASN A 220 4.66 4.53 -28.40
N THR A 221 4.10 4.16 -27.25
CA THR A 221 3.94 5.05 -26.09
C THR A 221 4.99 4.75 -25.02
N ILE A 222 5.46 5.75 -24.28
CA ILE A 222 6.36 5.52 -23.14
C ILE A 222 5.64 4.68 -22.08
N TYR A 223 6.29 3.60 -21.65
CA TYR A 223 5.85 2.71 -20.59
C TYR A 223 6.79 2.82 -19.40
N ASN A 224 6.23 2.80 -18.20
CA ASN A 224 6.98 2.76 -16.95
C ASN A 224 6.18 1.98 -15.89
N ALA A 225 6.80 0.97 -15.28
CA ALA A 225 6.27 0.25 -14.13
C ALA A 225 7.40 -0.11 -13.15
N ILE A 226 7.07 -0.19 -11.86
CA ILE A 226 8.01 -0.55 -10.79
C ILE A 226 7.45 -1.74 -10.04
N ILE A 227 8.30 -2.74 -9.78
CA ILE A 227 8.01 -3.94 -9.03
C ILE A 227 8.74 -3.91 -7.69
N TYR A 228 8.00 -4.15 -6.62
CA TYR A 228 8.47 -4.08 -5.24
C TYR A 228 8.50 -5.46 -4.59
N ALA A 229 9.48 -5.66 -3.70
CA ALA A 229 9.58 -6.81 -2.82
C ALA A 229 9.60 -6.40 -1.35
N GLU A 230 9.10 -7.28 -0.50
CA GLU A 230 9.08 -7.11 0.95
C GLU A 230 9.50 -8.40 1.63
N GLY A 231 10.24 -8.27 2.74
CA GLY A 231 10.71 -9.40 3.53
C GLY A 231 12.13 -9.81 3.15
N GLY A 232 12.58 -10.94 3.70
CA GLY A 232 13.92 -11.48 3.50
C GLY A 232 15.02 -10.66 4.18
N VAL A 233 16.24 -11.19 4.13
CA VAL A 233 17.44 -10.52 4.62
C VAL A 233 18.02 -9.66 3.49
N PRO A 234 18.06 -8.33 3.60
CA PRO A 234 18.55 -7.48 2.53
C PRO A 234 20.06 -7.62 2.34
N PHE A 235 20.52 -7.51 1.09
CA PHE A 235 21.94 -7.38 0.77
C PHE A 235 22.51 -6.10 1.41
N THR A 236 23.63 -6.25 2.10
CA THR A 236 24.31 -5.14 2.80
C THR A 236 25.37 -4.43 1.95
N ASN A 237 25.86 -5.10 0.89
CA ASN A 237 26.86 -4.58 -0.05
C ASN A 237 26.27 -4.53 -1.46
N GLY A 238 26.57 -3.47 -2.23
CA GLY A 238 26.11 -3.31 -3.62
C GLY A 238 25.00 -2.27 -3.79
N ASN A 239 24.35 -2.27 -4.95
CA ASN A 239 23.41 -1.22 -5.37
C ASN A 239 21.93 -1.60 -5.14
N GLY A 240 21.60 -2.16 -3.98
CA GLY A 240 20.21 -2.37 -3.58
C GLY A 240 19.98 -3.54 -2.63
N LYS A 241 18.77 -3.61 -2.07
CA LYS A 241 18.40 -4.58 -1.03
C LYS A 241 18.17 -6.00 -1.55
N TYR A 242 17.84 -6.18 -2.82
CA TYR A 242 17.48 -7.47 -3.38
C TYR A 242 18.18 -7.74 -4.70
N LYS A 243 18.24 -9.01 -5.08
CA LYS A 243 18.66 -9.45 -6.41
C LYS A 243 17.45 -9.92 -7.20
N TRP A 244 17.36 -9.46 -8.44
CA TRP A 244 16.24 -9.68 -9.34
C TRP A 244 16.67 -10.48 -10.57
N CYS A 245 15.79 -11.34 -11.04
CA CYS A 245 15.92 -12.03 -12.31
C CYS A 245 14.53 -12.21 -12.92
N VAL A 246 14.41 -12.04 -14.24
CA VAL A 246 13.14 -12.16 -14.95
C VAL A 246 13.24 -13.23 -16.02
N GLU A 247 12.33 -14.19 -15.97
CA GLU A 247 12.10 -15.12 -17.06
C GLU A 247 11.03 -14.53 -17.99
N VAL A 248 11.42 -14.35 -19.26
CA VAL A 248 10.56 -13.84 -20.31
C VAL A 248 10.36 -14.94 -21.34
N ASN A 249 9.12 -15.28 -21.65
CA ASN A 249 8.83 -16.18 -22.75
C ASN A 249 8.90 -15.41 -24.09
N GLY A 250 10.12 -15.23 -24.62
CA GLY A 250 10.40 -14.46 -25.83
C GLY A 250 11.13 -13.14 -25.55
N THR A 251 11.02 -12.18 -26.47
CA THR A 251 11.64 -10.85 -26.33
C THR A 251 10.60 -9.84 -25.86
N LEU A 252 10.94 -9.02 -24.87
CA LEU A 252 10.08 -7.91 -24.46
C LEU A 252 10.03 -6.84 -25.57
N PRO A 253 8.83 -6.37 -25.95
CA PRO A 253 8.71 -5.45 -27.07
C PRO A 253 9.16 -4.06 -26.63
N GLY A 254 10.37 -3.63 -26.93
CA GLY A 254 10.85 -2.26 -26.62
C GLY A 254 10.84 -1.87 -25.14
N ILE A 255 10.69 -2.84 -24.23
CA ILE A 255 10.75 -2.66 -22.77
C ILE A 255 12.09 -3.17 -22.26
N ASN A 256 12.77 -2.33 -21.49
CA ASN A 256 13.99 -2.63 -20.78
C ASN A 256 13.69 -2.93 -19.31
N LEU A 257 14.46 -3.86 -18.76
CA LEU A 257 14.44 -4.22 -17.35
C LEU A 257 15.65 -3.62 -16.66
N THR A 258 15.41 -2.95 -15.54
CA THR A 258 16.47 -2.44 -14.65
C THR A 258 16.23 -2.98 -13.25
N PRO A 259 17.12 -3.81 -12.70
CA PRO A 259 18.40 -4.23 -13.24
C PRO A 259 18.25 -5.25 -14.38
N THR A 260 19.18 -5.25 -15.32
CA THR A 260 19.10 -6.08 -16.54
C THR A 260 19.59 -7.50 -16.28
N ALA A 261 18.73 -8.33 -15.69
CA ALA A 261 18.99 -9.74 -15.44
C ALA A 261 17.83 -10.59 -15.95
N THR A 262 18.04 -11.28 -17.07
CA THR A 262 17.04 -12.15 -17.70
C THR A 262 17.62 -13.52 -17.97
N SER A 263 16.78 -14.56 -17.87
CA SER A 263 17.18 -15.96 -18.08
C SER A 263 15.99 -16.81 -18.52
N ASN A 264 16.25 -17.98 -19.09
CA ASN A 264 15.23 -19.00 -19.29
C ASN A 264 15.01 -19.88 -18.04
N ASN A 265 15.92 -19.80 -17.07
CA ASN A 265 15.82 -20.45 -15.77
C ASN A 265 16.61 -19.64 -14.74
N CYS A 266 15.94 -18.71 -14.09
CA CYS A 266 16.54 -17.84 -13.07
C CYS A 266 17.01 -18.65 -11.86
N THR A 267 16.28 -19.69 -11.47
CA THR A 267 16.62 -20.51 -10.28
C THR A 267 17.90 -21.34 -10.44
N ALA A 268 18.30 -21.65 -11.67
CA ALA A 268 19.54 -22.37 -11.95
C ALA A 268 20.77 -21.44 -12.12
N LEU A 269 20.57 -20.12 -12.15
CA LEU A 269 21.68 -19.18 -12.30
C LEU A 269 22.48 -19.02 -11.01
N PRO A 270 23.82 -18.86 -11.12
CA PRO A 270 24.61 -18.44 -9.98
C PRO A 270 24.19 -17.03 -9.55
N GLU A 271 24.26 -16.75 -8.25
CA GLU A 271 23.75 -15.52 -7.64
C GLU A 271 24.34 -14.24 -8.25
N ASN A 272 25.60 -14.28 -8.65
CA ASN A 272 26.30 -13.15 -9.27
C ASN A 272 25.74 -12.75 -10.65
N SER A 273 24.91 -13.60 -11.26
CA SER A 273 24.23 -13.32 -12.53
C SER A 273 22.89 -12.60 -12.35
N TRP A 274 22.42 -12.44 -11.12
CA TRP A 274 21.22 -11.68 -10.81
C TRP A 274 21.53 -10.20 -10.68
N GLY A 275 20.57 -9.36 -11.04
CA GLY A 275 20.71 -7.91 -10.99
C GLY A 275 20.35 -7.37 -9.62
N GLN A 276 21.24 -6.64 -8.96
CA GLN A 276 20.95 -6.09 -7.62
C GLN A 276 20.31 -4.70 -7.70
N ALA A 277 19.17 -4.52 -7.04
CA ALA A 277 18.42 -3.26 -6.94
C ALA A 277 17.39 -3.32 -5.79
N ASP A 278 16.94 -2.15 -5.32
CA ASP A 278 15.82 -2.07 -4.35
C ASP A 278 14.48 -2.49 -4.97
N PHE A 279 14.30 -2.20 -6.26
CA PHE A 279 13.12 -2.51 -7.04
C PHE A 279 13.50 -2.88 -8.48
N LEU A 280 12.61 -3.61 -9.15
CA LEU A 280 12.73 -3.92 -10.56
C LEU A 280 11.87 -2.95 -11.38
N THR A 281 12.47 -2.25 -12.32
CA THR A 281 11.82 -1.25 -13.18
C THR A 281 11.66 -1.79 -14.60
N LEU A 282 10.47 -1.62 -15.16
CA LEU A 282 10.15 -1.87 -16.57
C LEU A 282 9.96 -0.51 -17.25
N THR A 283 10.86 -0.12 -18.14
CA THR A 283 10.76 1.16 -18.87
C THR A 283 11.05 0.98 -20.34
N GLY A 284 10.40 1.77 -21.18
CA GLY A 284 10.71 1.79 -22.60
C GLY A 284 9.55 2.27 -23.44
N THR A 285 9.58 1.94 -24.73
CA THR A 285 8.55 2.31 -25.70
C THR A 285 8.18 1.06 -26.47
N PRO A 286 7.04 0.40 -26.15
CA PRO A 286 6.71 -0.86 -26.76
C PRO A 286 6.56 -0.79 -28.27
N ASN A 287 7.15 -1.71 -29.01
CA ASN A 287 7.09 -1.73 -30.48
C ASN A 287 6.13 -2.80 -31.04
N GLN A 288 5.51 -3.59 -30.17
CA GLN A 288 4.61 -4.68 -30.55
C GLN A 288 3.50 -4.83 -29.49
N SER A 289 2.27 -5.04 -29.96
CA SER A 289 1.12 -5.35 -29.11
C SER A 289 1.06 -6.84 -28.76
N GLY A 290 0.54 -7.15 -27.59
CA GLY A 290 0.34 -8.52 -27.12
C GLY A 290 0.31 -8.60 -25.60
N SER A 291 0.12 -9.81 -25.10
CA SER A 291 0.25 -10.13 -23.68
C SER A 291 1.55 -10.90 -23.47
N PHE A 292 2.42 -10.37 -22.60
CA PHE A 292 3.74 -10.93 -22.33
C PHE A 292 3.77 -11.43 -20.89
N TYR A 293 4.02 -12.73 -20.72
CA TYR A 293 4.13 -13.34 -19.41
C TYR A 293 5.53 -13.13 -18.85
N LEU A 294 5.59 -12.56 -17.66
CA LEU A 294 6.81 -12.26 -16.94
C LEU A 294 6.83 -13.06 -15.65
N SER A 295 7.71 -14.06 -15.55
CA SER A 295 7.98 -14.74 -14.28
C SER A 295 9.14 -14.02 -13.61
N ILE A 296 8.80 -13.21 -12.60
CA ILE A 296 9.74 -12.37 -11.88
C ILE A 296 10.19 -13.11 -10.62
N PHE A 297 11.50 -13.13 -10.42
CA PHE A 297 12.14 -13.71 -9.25
C PHE A 297 12.88 -12.63 -8.47
N VAL A 298 12.77 -12.72 -7.16
CA VAL A 298 13.54 -11.89 -6.23
C VAL A 298 14.22 -12.78 -5.20
N ARG A 299 15.48 -12.47 -4.90
CA ARG A 299 16.36 -13.19 -3.99
C ARG A 299 16.93 -12.24 -2.94
N ASP A 300 17.06 -12.73 -1.72
CA ASP A 300 17.64 -12.03 -0.58
C ASP A 300 19.06 -12.54 -0.24
N ASP A 301 19.67 -12.04 0.84
CA ASP A 301 21.05 -12.30 1.31
C ASP A 301 21.07 -13.13 2.60
N GLN A 302 20.18 -14.13 2.71
CA GLN A 302 20.05 -14.95 3.91
C GLN A 302 21.27 -15.84 4.17
N ASP A 303 21.96 -16.30 3.12
CA ASP A 303 23.12 -17.17 3.14
C ASP A 303 24.27 -16.55 2.33
N GLN A 304 24.94 -15.56 2.93
CA GLN A 304 26.02 -14.77 2.33
C GLN A 304 27.18 -15.58 1.71
N SER A 305 27.35 -16.85 2.11
CA SER A 305 28.45 -17.71 1.66
C SER A 305 27.96 -18.92 0.85
N GLY A 306 26.66 -19.02 0.57
CA GLY A 306 26.06 -20.18 -0.05
C GLY A 306 24.91 -19.82 -1.00
N ASN A 307 23.99 -20.76 -1.19
CA ASN A 307 22.88 -20.62 -2.14
C ASN A 307 21.51 -20.78 -1.45
N ASN A 308 21.46 -20.86 -0.12
CA ASN A 308 20.24 -21.16 0.61
C ASN A 308 19.42 -19.91 0.96
N ASP A 309 19.28 -19.00 0.01
CA ASP A 309 18.53 -17.76 0.18
C ASP A 309 17.01 -17.98 0.12
N ASN A 310 16.25 -16.98 0.56
CA ASN A 310 14.85 -16.89 0.23
C ASN A 310 14.72 -16.41 -1.22
N ILE A 311 13.94 -17.15 -2.00
CA ILE A 311 13.57 -16.77 -3.37
C ILE A 311 12.06 -16.70 -3.43
N ALA A 312 11.53 -15.56 -3.88
CA ALA A 312 10.12 -15.40 -4.17
C ALA A 312 9.93 -15.27 -5.68
N GLN A 313 8.84 -15.87 -6.18
CA GLN A 313 8.48 -15.84 -7.59
C GLN A 313 7.04 -15.33 -7.73
N LYS A 314 6.81 -14.50 -8.74
CA LYS A 314 5.47 -14.07 -9.14
C LYS A 314 5.39 -13.90 -10.65
N THR A 315 4.32 -14.43 -11.23
CA THR A 315 4.03 -14.24 -12.65
C THR A 315 3.07 -13.08 -12.83
N LEU A 316 3.50 -12.08 -13.60
CA LEU A 316 2.68 -10.93 -13.99
C LEU A 316 2.50 -10.92 -15.51
N ILE A 317 1.42 -10.30 -15.97
CA ILE A 317 1.13 -10.14 -17.40
C ILE A 317 1.35 -8.68 -17.76
N LEU A 318 2.27 -8.42 -18.69
CA LEU A 318 2.40 -7.13 -19.35
C LEU A 318 1.49 -7.13 -20.57
N THR A 319 0.43 -6.33 -20.54
CA THR A 319 -0.48 -6.15 -21.68
C THR A 319 -0.10 -4.90 -22.45
N ILE A 320 0.36 -5.06 -23.69
CA ILE A 320 0.58 -3.95 -24.62
C ILE A 320 -0.53 -3.96 -25.66
N ASN A 321 -1.37 -2.94 -25.62
CA ASN A 321 -2.44 -2.78 -26.60
C ASN A 321 -1.88 -2.23 -27.91
N PRO A 322 -2.43 -2.63 -29.07
CA PRO A 322 -2.09 -1.96 -30.31
C PRO A 322 -2.44 -0.49 -30.17
N GLN A 323 -1.52 0.39 -30.54
CA GLN A 323 -1.92 1.74 -30.88
C GLN A 323 -2.67 1.59 -32.20
N THR A 324 -4.00 1.64 -32.16
CA THR A 324 -4.74 1.94 -33.37
C THR A 324 -4.23 3.31 -33.78
N SER A 325 -3.38 3.38 -34.81
CA SER A 325 -3.38 4.54 -35.68
C SER A 325 -4.80 4.57 -36.23
N SER A 326 -5.71 5.15 -35.46
CA SER A 326 -6.99 5.51 -36.02
C SER A 326 -6.59 6.52 -37.09
N ASN A 327 -6.73 6.12 -38.35
CA ASN A 327 -7.19 7.05 -39.36
C ASN A 327 -8.57 7.51 -38.87
N SER A 328 -8.63 8.25 -37.77
CA SER A 328 -9.87 8.82 -37.29
C SER A 328 -10.09 10.03 -38.18
N THR A 329 -11.32 10.09 -38.66
CA THR A 329 -12.06 11.31 -38.94
C THR A 329 -12.17 12.24 -37.71
N GLY A 330 -11.20 12.19 -36.79
CA GLY A 330 -11.18 12.83 -35.49
C GLY A 330 -10.43 14.16 -35.49
N THR A 331 -10.30 14.71 -34.29
CA THR A 331 -9.75 16.04 -34.01
C THR A 331 -8.29 16.16 -34.44
N ILE A 332 -8.03 16.95 -35.48
CA ILE A 332 -6.72 17.10 -36.10
C ILE A 332 -5.79 17.87 -35.16
N GLY A 333 -4.56 17.37 -34.97
CA GLY A 333 -3.56 18.00 -34.10
C GLY A 333 -3.74 17.72 -32.60
N ALA A 334 -4.79 16.98 -32.19
CA ALA A 334 -4.96 16.62 -30.79
C ALA A 334 -3.71 15.91 -30.22
N GLN A 335 -3.23 16.42 -29.09
CA GLN A 335 -2.17 15.78 -28.30
C GLN A 335 -2.76 14.72 -27.37
N ILE A 336 -3.98 14.95 -26.90
CA ILE A 336 -4.79 14.00 -26.13
C ILE A 336 -6.18 13.94 -26.75
N SER A 337 -6.73 12.74 -26.92
CA SER A 337 -8.05 12.53 -27.53
C SER A 337 -8.83 11.42 -26.83
N PHE A 338 -10.15 11.38 -26.99
CA PHE A 338 -10.91 10.19 -26.57
C PHE A 338 -10.56 8.98 -27.44
N ALA A 339 -10.24 9.18 -28.71
CA ALA A 339 -9.88 8.09 -29.61
C ALA A 339 -8.66 7.30 -29.13
N ASP A 340 -7.68 7.99 -28.53
CA ASP A 340 -6.40 7.40 -28.16
C ASP A 340 -6.21 7.30 -26.64
N ASN A 341 -6.92 8.11 -25.85
CA ASN A 341 -6.61 8.30 -24.43
C ASN A 341 -7.83 8.26 -23.49
N ILE A 342 -9.05 7.94 -23.95
CA ILE A 342 -10.23 7.96 -23.06
C ILE A 342 -10.04 7.07 -21.82
N ASN A 343 -9.40 5.91 -21.97
CA ASN A 343 -9.12 4.97 -20.88
C ASN A 343 -8.06 5.46 -19.89
N GLN A 344 -7.42 6.61 -20.13
CA GLN A 344 -6.47 7.21 -19.19
C GLN A 344 -7.14 8.22 -18.27
N PHE A 345 -8.33 8.71 -18.62
CA PHE A 345 -9.10 9.59 -17.75
C PHE A 345 -9.55 8.84 -16.51
N GLN A 346 -9.70 9.58 -15.42
CA GLN A 346 -10.13 9.06 -14.14
C GLN A 346 -11.50 9.66 -13.81
N GLU A 347 -12.45 8.77 -13.54
CA GLU A 347 -13.79 9.11 -13.08
C GLU A 347 -13.84 9.18 -11.55
N ASN A 348 -14.69 10.07 -11.06
CA ASN A 348 -15.16 10.07 -9.68
C ASN A 348 -16.59 10.60 -9.66
N GLU A 349 -17.45 9.94 -8.89
CA GLU A 349 -18.89 10.20 -8.91
C GLU A 349 -19.55 9.74 -7.60
N ASN A 350 -20.72 10.31 -7.29
CA ASN A 350 -21.53 9.83 -6.16
C ASN A 350 -22.45 8.66 -6.54
N ASN A 351 -22.60 8.38 -7.83
CA ASN A 351 -23.42 7.31 -8.36
C ASN A 351 -22.72 6.72 -9.59
N PRO A 352 -22.48 5.40 -9.67
CA PRO A 352 -21.79 4.76 -10.80
C PRO A 352 -22.46 4.95 -12.18
N SER A 353 -23.67 5.51 -12.24
CA SER A 353 -24.34 5.84 -13.49
C SER A 353 -24.04 7.27 -13.98
N ALA A 354 -23.46 8.13 -13.14
CA ALA A 354 -23.21 9.53 -13.45
C ALA A 354 -22.12 9.72 -14.51
N VAL A 355 -21.10 8.85 -14.52
CA VAL A 355 -20.02 8.83 -15.51
C VAL A 355 -19.92 7.43 -16.06
N GLN A 356 -20.01 7.28 -17.38
CA GLN A 356 -19.81 6.00 -18.05
C GLN A 356 -19.01 6.19 -19.33
N VAL A 357 -18.15 5.23 -19.63
CA VAL A 357 -17.39 5.20 -20.89
C VAL A 357 -17.84 4.02 -21.73
N ILE A 358 -18.31 4.30 -22.95
CA ILE A 358 -18.69 3.28 -23.94
C ILE A 358 -17.86 3.49 -25.20
N GLY A 359 -16.83 2.66 -25.39
CA GLY A 359 -15.87 2.84 -26.49
C GLY A 359 -15.12 4.16 -26.35
N ASN A 360 -15.23 5.03 -27.35
CA ASN A 360 -14.60 6.37 -27.36
C ASN A 360 -15.59 7.49 -27.02
N THR A 361 -16.68 7.13 -26.34
CA THR A 361 -17.77 8.02 -26.00
C THR A 361 -17.94 8.08 -24.48
N LEU A 362 -17.99 9.30 -23.96
CA LEU A 362 -18.31 9.59 -22.57
C LEU A 362 -19.80 9.84 -22.45
N LEU A 363 -20.45 9.16 -21.52
CA LEU A 363 -21.83 9.40 -21.11
C LEU A 363 -21.86 10.04 -19.72
N LEU A 364 -22.68 11.07 -19.57
CA LEU A 364 -22.83 11.81 -18.32
C LEU A 364 -24.30 11.85 -17.85
N GLY A 365 -24.51 11.78 -16.53
CA GLY A 365 -25.80 11.85 -15.84
C GLY A 365 -26.58 10.54 -15.75
N GLY A 366 -26.45 9.64 -16.73
CA GLY A 366 -27.03 8.29 -16.68
C GLY A 366 -28.55 8.25 -16.46
N ASN A 367 -29.26 9.32 -16.85
CA ASN A 367 -30.69 9.50 -16.64
C ASN A 367 -31.15 9.35 -15.18
N THR A 368 -30.26 9.63 -14.23
CA THR A 368 -30.50 9.53 -12.79
C THR A 368 -30.50 10.94 -12.18
N GLY A 369 -31.32 11.17 -11.14
CA GLY A 369 -31.35 12.44 -10.42
C GLY A 369 -30.47 12.43 -9.16
N ASN A 370 -30.09 13.61 -8.67
CA ASN A 370 -29.20 13.84 -7.53
C ASN A 370 -27.81 13.21 -7.70
N THR A 371 -27.29 13.21 -8.92
CA THR A 371 -25.95 12.72 -9.26
C THR A 371 -24.96 13.85 -9.46
N TYR A 372 -23.68 13.54 -9.33
CA TYR A 372 -22.59 14.33 -9.90
C TYR A 372 -21.47 13.39 -10.31
N GLY A 373 -20.72 13.84 -11.30
CA GLY A 373 -19.60 13.12 -11.85
C GLY A 373 -18.52 14.07 -12.34
N CYS A 374 -17.28 13.61 -12.28
CA CYS A 374 -16.18 14.28 -12.95
C CYS A 374 -15.26 13.26 -13.62
N PHE A 375 -14.70 13.64 -14.77
CA PHE A 375 -13.89 12.79 -15.64
C PHE A 375 -12.63 13.55 -16.04
N TRP A 376 -11.55 13.33 -15.30
CA TRP A 376 -10.32 14.13 -15.37
C TRP A 376 -9.18 13.41 -16.06
N PHE A 377 -8.44 14.10 -16.92
CA PHE A 377 -7.16 13.58 -17.40
C PHE A 377 -6.09 13.72 -16.30
N PRO A 378 -5.35 12.65 -15.94
CA PRO A 378 -4.55 12.64 -14.71
C PRO A 378 -3.24 13.42 -14.81
N SER A 379 -2.70 13.63 -16.02
CA SER A 379 -1.47 14.40 -16.21
C SER A 379 -1.73 15.89 -16.37
N SER A 380 -0.84 16.71 -15.83
CA SER A 380 -0.89 18.17 -15.98
C SER A 380 -0.05 18.66 -17.18
N TYR A 381 -0.47 19.76 -17.78
CA TYR A 381 0.19 20.38 -18.94
C TYR A 381 0.49 21.85 -18.69
N THR A 382 1.62 22.34 -19.20
CA THR A 382 1.95 23.76 -19.14
C THR A 382 0.99 24.56 -20.03
N LEU A 383 0.30 25.55 -19.44
CA LEU A 383 -0.57 26.50 -20.13
C LEU A 383 0.10 27.88 -20.30
N ASN A 384 0.91 28.31 -19.34
CA ASN A 384 1.54 29.64 -19.40
C ASN A 384 2.46 29.75 -20.64
N GLY A 385 2.29 30.82 -21.42
CA GLY A 385 3.01 31.05 -22.67
C GLY A 385 2.57 30.16 -23.83
N LYS A 386 1.50 29.37 -23.67
CA LYS A 386 0.94 28.48 -24.70
C LYS A 386 -0.49 28.85 -25.07
N LYS A 387 -0.99 28.21 -26.12
CA LYS A 387 -2.41 28.17 -26.48
C LYS A 387 -2.99 26.80 -26.19
N LEU A 388 -4.03 26.73 -25.36
CA LEU A 388 -4.86 25.52 -25.25
C LEU A 388 -5.92 25.57 -26.33
N ARG A 389 -6.14 24.43 -26.98
CA ARG A 389 -7.17 24.25 -28.00
C ARG A 389 -7.83 22.90 -27.77
N ALA A 390 -9.12 22.89 -27.51
CA ALA A 390 -9.94 21.69 -27.37
C ALA A 390 -11.10 21.70 -28.36
N TYR A 391 -11.55 20.53 -28.76
CA TYR A 391 -12.76 20.30 -29.55
C TYR A 391 -13.47 19.06 -29.02
N PHE A 392 -14.80 19.05 -29.06
CA PHE A 392 -15.62 17.87 -28.84
C PHE A 392 -16.99 18.06 -29.48
N LYS A 393 -17.70 16.95 -29.66
CA LYS A 393 -19.12 16.94 -29.97
C LYS A 393 -19.91 16.50 -28.75
N PHE A 394 -21.09 17.05 -28.58
CA PHE A 394 -21.98 16.66 -27.51
C PHE A 394 -23.43 16.59 -27.97
N LYS A 395 -24.24 15.81 -27.25
CA LYS A 395 -25.67 15.68 -27.50
C LYS A 395 -26.39 15.37 -26.19
N PHE A 396 -27.39 16.15 -25.85
CA PHE A 396 -28.37 15.75 -24.85
C PHE A 396 -29.29 14.70 -25.47
N LEU A 397 -29.30 13.51 -24.89
CA LEU A 397 -30.01 12.35 -25.43
C LEU A 397 -31.52 12.41 -25.19
N THR A 398 -31.95 13.24 -24.24
CA THR A 398 -33.35 13.51 -23.96
C THR A 398 -33.71 14.91 -24.45
N VAL A 399 -34.82 15.01 -25.19
CA VAL A 399 -35.29 16.29 -25.74
C VAL A 399 -36.15 17.01 -24.70
N ASP A 400 -35.81 18.26 -24.37
CA ASP A 400 -36.69 19.13 -23.56
C ASP A 400 -37.59 19.98 -24.49
N THR A 401 -38.88 19.95 -24.19
CA THR A 401 -39.90 20.79 -24.85
C THR A 401 -40.53 21.80 -23.88
N SER A 402 -39.99 21.94 -22.68
CA SER A 402 -40.46 22.88 -21.67
C SER A 402 -40.29 24.32 -22.19
N PRO A 403 -41.34 25.17 -22.10
CA PRO A 403 -41.22 26.58 -22.43
C PRO A 403 -40.35 27.37 -21.44
N TYR A 404 -39.83 26.70 -20.40
CA TYR A 404 -39.01 27.30 -19.35
C TYR A 404 -37.65 26.61 -19.19
N SER A 405 -37.30 25.63 -20.03
CA SER A 405 -36.06 24.82 -19.90
C SER A 405 -35.96 24.13 -18.54
N THR A 406 -37.02 23.44 -18.11
CA THR A 406 -37.12 22.84 -16.77
C THR A 406 -37.54 21.37 -16.79
N GLY A 407 -37.60 20.76 -17.97
CA GLY A 407 -37.95 19.35 -18.14
C GLY A 407 -36.84 18.43 -17.63
N TYR A 408 -35.60 18.79 -17.93
CA TYR A 408 -34.38 18.03 -17.62
C TYR A 408 -33.30 18.98 -17.07
N ALA A 409 -32.31 18.42 -16.36
CA ALA A 409 -31.28 19.22 -15.68
C ALA A 409 -30.04 18.37 -15.34
N ASP A 410 -28.90 18.97 -14.99
CA ASP A 410 -28.66 20.42 -14.89
C ASP A 410 -27.66 20.92 -15.94
N GLY A 411 -26.96 20.00 -16.61
CA GLY A 411 -25.96 20.30 -17.63
C GLY A 411 -24.60 19.72 -17.30
N PHE A 412 -23.57 20.23 -17.97
CA PHE A 412 -22.19 19.79 -17.78
C PHE A 412 -21.21 20.95 -18.00
N THR A 413 -19.94 20.74 -17.64
CA THR A 413 -18.86 21.67 -17.96
C THR A 413 -17.69 20.97 -18.65
N PHE A 414 -17.03 21.68 -19.58
CA PHE A 414 -15.64 21.39 -19.93
C PHE A 414 -14.74 22.32 -19.12
N ALA A 415 -13.95 21.74 -18.22
CA ALA A 415 -13.21 22.47 -17.22
C ALA A 415 -11.69 22.31 -17.40
N VAL A 416 -10.97 23.40 -17.10
CA VAL A 416 -9.51 23.48 -17.00
C VAL A 416 -9.18 23.98 -15.60
N VAL A 417 -8.38 23.21 -14.87
CA VAL A 417 -8.15 23.40 -13.43
C VAL A 417 -6.66 23.43 -13.12
N ASP A 418 -6.27 23.96 -11.96
CA ASP A 418 -4.92 23.87 -11.41
C ASP A 418 -4.34 22.45 -11.58
N GLY A 419 -3.11 22.35 -12.11
CA GLY A 419 -2.44 21.08 -12.38
C GLY A 419 -2.21 20.20 -11.15
N ASN A 420 -2.26 20.77 -9.94
CA ASN A 420 -2.14 20.05 -8.67
C ASN A 420 -3.48 19.51 -8.15
N MET A 421 -4.61 19.84 -8.77
CA MET A 421 -5.91 19.34 -8.35
C MET A 421 -5.92 17.80 -8.43
N PRO A 422 -6.30 17.09 -7.35
CA PRO A 422 -6.48 15.64 -7.41
C PRO A 422 -7.62 15.26 -8.37
N THR A 423 -7.51 14.09 -8.99
CA THR A 423 -8.48 13.57 -9.97
C THR A 423 -9.72 12.95 -9.32
N ASN A 424 -9.73 12.75 -8.01
CA ASN A 424 -10.89 12.24 -7.26
C ASN A 424 -11.74 13.38 -6.66
N VAL A 425 -11.58 14.61 -7.12
CA VAL A 425 -12.30 15.79 -6.63
C VAL A 425 -13.28 16.26 -7.69
N CYS A 426 -14.57 16.25 -7.34
CA CYS A 426 -15.64 16.87 -8.12
C CYS A 426 -16.30 17.98 -7.30
N GLY A 427 -17.06 18.84 -7.98
CA GLY A 427 -17.98 19.80 -7.35
C GLY A 427 -19.29 19.14 -6.92
N SER A 428 -20.32 19.97 -6.69
CA SER A 428 -21.60 19.54 -6.13
C SER A 428 -22.64 19.12 -7.18
N ALA A 429 -23.65 18.37 -6.72
CA ALA A 429 -24.83 17.96 -7.49
C ALA A 429 -25.74 19.15 -7.91
N GLY A 430 -26.77 18.84 -8.72
CA GLY A 430 -27.77 19.79 -9.20
C GLY A 430 -27.19 20.93 -10.01
N GLU A 431 -27.68 22.13 -9.73
CA GLU A 431 -27.19 23.43 -10.22
C GLU A 431 -25.68 23.68 -9.99
N GLY A 432 -24.97 22.77 -9.34
CA GLY A 432 -23.52 22.82 -9.20
C GLY A 432 -22.74 22.28 -10.41
N LEU A 433 -23.37 21.55 -11.33
CA LEU A 433 -22.78 20.98 -12.56
C LEU A 433 -21.52 20.13 -12.33
N GLY A 434 -21.31 19.60 -11.13
CA GLY A 434 -20.07 18.91 -10.74
C GLY A 434 -18.84 19.83 -10.72
N PHE A 435 -19.02 21.15 -10.79
CA PHE A 435 -17.97 22.18 -10.82
C PHE A 435 -18.01 23.10 -9.60
N LEU A 436 -19.21 23.41 -9.10
CA LEU A 436 -19.40 24.27 -7.93
C LEU A 436 -18.74 23.66 -6.69
N GLY A 437 -17.93 24.45 -5.98
CA GLY A 437 -17.23 24.02 -4.77
C GLY A 437 -15.83 23.45 -5.01
N LEU A 438 -15.35 23.42 -6.26
CA LEU A 438 -13.95 23.12 -6.54
C LEU A 438 -13.06 24.22 -5.93
N ASN A 439 -12.35 23.88 -4.85
CA ASN A 439 -11.51 24.82 -4.10
C ASN A 439 -10.16 25.14 -4.78
N TYR A 440 -10.08 25.02 -6.10
CA TYR A 440 -8.87 25.26 -6.92
C TYR A 440 -9.10 26.37 -7.95
N ASP A 441 -8.03 27.03 -8.35
CA ASP A 441 -8.10 27.94 -9.50
C ASP A 441 -8.51 27.12 -10.73
N SER A 442 -9.57 27.58 -11.38
CA SER A 442 -10.29 26.81 -12.38
C SER A 442 -11.07 27.73 -13.30
N ILE A 443 -11.25 27.30 -14.53
CA ILE A 443 -12.10 27.93 -15.53
C ILE A 443 -12.88 26.82 -16.24
N ALA A 444 -14.11 27.10 -16.65
CA ALA A 444 -14.90 26.16 -17.40
C ALA A 444 -15.78 26.87 -18.43
N VAL A 445 -16.14 26.13 -19.46
CA VAL A 445 -17.29 26.44 -20.31
C VAL A 445 -18.42 25.54 -19.83
N GLU A 446 -19.45 26.14 -19.23
CA GLU A 446 -20.66 25.42 -18.83
C GLU A 446 -21.66 25.35 -19.99
N PHE A 447 -22.38 24.24 -20.03
CA PHE A 447 -23.50 23.97 -20.92
C PHE A 447 -24.69 23.68 -20.01
N ASP A 448 -25.33 24.75 -19.58
CA ASP A 448 -26.36 24.74 -18.54
C ASP A 448 -27.73 24.64 -19.20
N VAL A 449 -28.49 23.62 -18.81
CA VAL A 449 -29.79 23.32 -19.40
C VAL A 449 -30.96 23.64 -18.47
N TYR A 450 -30.70 24.12 -17.26
CA TYR A 450 -31.74 24.42 -16.28
C TYR A 450 -31.53 25.82 -15.67
N PRO A 451 -32.41 26.79 -15.92
CA PRO A 451 -32.18 28.16 -15.48
C PRO A 451 -32.47 28.30 -13.97
N ASN A 452 -31.40 28.30 -13.17
CA ASN A 452 -31.44 28.53 -11.73
C ASN A 452 -31.35 30.02 -11.40
N SER A 453 -32.45 30.60 -10.92
CA SER A 453 -32.48 32.02 -10.51
C SER A 453 -31.47 32.36 -9.42
N GLY A 454 -31.17 31.42 -8.53
CA GLY A 454 -30.12 31.57 -7.50
C GLY A 454 -28.69 31.63 -8.05
N ARG A 455 -28.50 31.28 -9.33
CA ARG A 455 -27.21 31.35 -10.05
C ARG A 455 -27.10 32.53 -11.01
N ASN A 456 -28.13 33.37 -11.07
CA ASN A 456 -28.26 34.48 -12.01
C ASN A 456 -28.29 34.02 -13.48
N ASP A 457 -28.86 32.85 -13.74
CA ASP A 457 -29.02 32.32 -15.09
C ASP A 457 -30.04 33.12 -15.91
N PRO A 458 -29.95 33.08 -17.24
CA PRO A 458 -30.98 33.64 -18.11
C PRO A 458 -32.35 33.01 -17.85
N ILE A 459 -33.32 33.85 -17.51
CA ILE A 459 -34.68 33.42 -17.18
C ILE A 459 -35.29 32.65 -18.36
N ASN A 460 -35.65 31.38 -18.14
CA ASN A 460 -36.35 30.47 -19.07
C ASN A 460 -35.54 29.87 -20.24
N TYR A 461 -34.22 30.08 -20.31
CA TYR A 461 -33.42 29.57 -21.42
C TYR A 461 -32.25 28.77 -20.91
N ASN A 462 -31.94 27.68 -21.61
CA ASN A 462 -30.61 27.08 -21.53
C ASN A 462 -29.55 27.97 -22.19
N HIS A 463 -28.33 27.90 -21.66
CA HIS A 463 -27.24 28.80 -22.01
C HIS A 463 -25.88 28.12 -21.94
N VAL A 464 -24.90 28.77 -22.56
CA VAL A 464 -23.49 28.42 -22.44
C VAL A 464 -22.76 29.62 -21.90
N ALA A 465 -21.92 29.43 -20.89
CA ALA A 465 -21.19 30.52 -20.26
C ALA A 465 -19.77 30.13 -19.85
N ILE A 466 -18.94 31.15 -19.67
CA ILE A 466 -17.60 31.00 -19.11
C ILE A 466 -17.71 31.24 -17.61
N VAL A 467 -17.28 30.28 -16.81
CA VAL A 467 -17.29 30.39 -15.35
C VAL A 467 -15.93 30.05 -14.77
N LYS A 468 -15.63 30.56 -13.58
CA LYS A 468 -14.30 30.51 -12.97
C LYS A 468 -14.38 30.17 -11.49
N ARG A 469 -13.26 29.71 -10.95
CA ARG A 469 -13.01 29.46 -9.52
C ARG A 469 -14.06 28.58 -8.83
N GLY A 470 -14.44 27.48 -9.47
CA GLY A 470 -15.37 26.51 -8.89
C GLY A 470 -16.72 27.12 -8.52
N THR A 471 -17.18 28.14 -9.23
CA THR A 471 -18.52 28.71 -9.09
C THR A 471 -19.19 28.79 -10.45
N VAL A 472 -20.47 28.43 -10.50
CA VAL A 472 -21.38 28.51 -11.65
C VAL A 472 -22.31 29.73 -11.57
N THR A 473 -22.19 30.55 -10.52
CA THR A 473 -23.01 31.76 -10.38
C THR A 473 -22.45 32.88 -11.26
N HIS A 474 -23.31 33.47 -12.10
CA HIS A 474 -22.98 34.59 -12.99
C HIS A 474 -22.91 35.92 -12.24
N ASN A 475 -22.14 36.87 -12.78
CA ASN A 475 -21.98 38.22 -12.23
C ASN A 475 -21.60 38.22 -10.73
N THR A 476 -20.77 37.25 -10.34
CA THR A 476 -20.33 37.05 -8.95
C THR A 476 -18.83 37.15 -8.86
N TYR A 477 -18.36 37.82 -7.80
CA TYR A 477 -16.94 38.00 -7.54
C TYR A 477 -16.25 36.67 -7.22
N THR A 478 -15.07 36.48 -7.82
CA THR A 478 -14.16 35.37 -7.51
C THR A 478 -12.74 35.89 -7.35
N LEU A 479 -11.85 35.06 -6.79
CA LEU A 479 -10.42 35.37 -6.72
C LEU A 479 -9.75 35.48 -8.10
N MET A 480 -10.39 34.99 -9.17
CA MET A 480 -9.96 35.11 -10.57
C MET A 480 -10.71 36.23 -11.32
N GLY A 481 -11.29 37.18 -10.57
CA GLY A 481 -12.18 38.22 -11.08
C GLY A 481 -13.61 37.71 -11.29
N ASP A 482 -14.52 38.64 -11.55
CA ASP A 482 -15.95 38.34 -11.63
C ASP A 482 -16.25 37.34 -12.75
N ASN A 483 -17.15 36.39 -12.49
CA ASN A 483 -17.77 35.63 -13.57
C ASN A 483 -18.57 36.58 -14.48
N PRO A 484 -18.53 36.40 -15.81
CA PRO A 484 -19.28 37.22 -16.74
C PRO A 484 -20.78 37.21 -16.40
N SER A 485 -21.46 38.32 -16.67
CA SER A 485 -22.92 38.35 -16.66
C SER A 485 -23.46 37.72 -17.94
N CYS A 486 -24.69 37.21 -17.89
CA CYS A 486 -25.41 36.77 -19.09
C CYS A 486 -25.93 37.87 -20.01
N THR A 487 -25.53 39.11 -19.75
CA THR A 487 -25.68 40.25 -20.67
C THR A 487 -24.36 40.60 -21.38
N SER A 488 -23.26 39.94 -21.02
CA SER A 488 -21.93 40.15 -21.60
C SER A 488 -21.61 39.10 -22.67
N ASN A 489 -20.50 39.28 -23.38
CA ASN A 489 -20.02 38.30 -24.37
C ASN A 489 -19.52 36.98 -23.74
N GLY A 490 -19.50 36.84 -22.41
CA GLY A 490 -19.08 35.62 -21.72
C GLY A 490 -20.19 34.59 -21.51
N CYS A 491 -21.43 34.90 -21.87
CA CYS A 491 -22.58 34.00 -21.76
C CYS A 491 -23.51 34.21 -22.95
N TYR A 492 -24.04 33.10 -23.47
CA TYR A 492 -24.83 33.07 -24.70
C TYR A 492 -26.05 32.18 -24.55
N ARG A 493 -27.17 32.65 -25.07
CA ARG A 493 -28.40 31.89 -25.26
C ARG A 493 -29.02 32.25 -26.60
N THR A 494 -29.88 31.38 -27.11
CA THR A 494 -30.69 31.68 -28.30
C THR A 494 -32.08 32.19 -27.92
N ASN A 495 -32.95 32.35 -28.92
CA ASN A 495 -34.37 32.65 -28.72
C ASN A 495 -35.20 31.37 -28.54
N VAL A 496 -34.59 30.19 -28.68
CA VAL A 496 -35.21 28.88 -28.44
C VAL A 496 -34.84 28.47 -27.01
N THR A 497 -35.84 28.17 -26.19
CA THR A 497 -35.69 27.96 -24.74
C THR A 497 -34.87 26.72 -24.38
N THR A 498 -34.92 25.70 -25.23
CA THR A 498 -34.30 24.37 -25.01
C THR A 498 -33.31 24.01 -26.12
N TRP A 499 -32.58 24.99 -26.68
CA TRP A 499 -31.80 24.81 -27.91
C TRP A 499 -30.60 23.85 -27.81
N LEU A 500 -30.08 23.56 -26.61
CA LEU A 500 -29.06 22.52 -26.38
C LEU A 500 -29.66 21.11 -26.28
N GLU A 501 -30.96 21.01 -26.01
CA GLU A 501 -31.69 19.76 -25.74
C GLU A 501 -32.69 19.45 -26.85
N ASP A 502 -32.31 19.74 -28.09
CA ASP A 502 -33.14 19.54 -29.28
C ASP A 502 -32.99 18.13 -29.91
N GLY A 503 -32.13 17.29 -29.32
CA GLY A 503 -31.83 15.94 -29.79
C GLY A 503 -30.88 15.89 -30.98
N ILE A 504 -30.24 17.01 -31.34
CA ILE A 504 -29.23 17.12 -32.39
C ILE A 504 -27.83 17.05 -31.75
N GLU A 505 -26.85 16.68 -32.58
CA GLU A 505 -25.44 16.72 -32.19
C GLU A 505 -24.89 18.13 -32.38
N HIS A 506 -24.38 18.70 -31.30
CA HIS A 506 -23.71 19.99 -31.29
C HIS A 506 -22.18 19.82 -31.29
N THR A 507 -21.48 20.85 -31.74
CA THR A 507 -20.01 20.89 -31.73
C THR A 507 -19.53 22.01 -30.84
N ALA A 508 -18.48 21.78 -30.05
CA ALA A 508 -17.83 22.80 -29.25
C ALA A 508 -16.34 22.89 -29.58
N ARG A 509 -15.86 24.11 -29.79
CA ARG A 509 -14.43 24.45 -29.84
C ARG A 509 -14.12 25.36 -28.67
N VAL A 510 -13.06 25.08 -27.92
CA VAL A 510 -12.59 25.94 -26.83
C VAL A 510 -11.14 26.29 -27.05
N GLU A 511 -10.79 27.56 -26.91
CA GLU A 511 -9.41 28.05 -26.98
C GLU A 511 -9.08 28.95 -25.80
N ILE A 512 -7.88 28.81 -25.25
CA ILE A 512 -7.32 29.72 -24.25
C ILE A 512 -6.01 30.26 -24.78
N HIS A 513 -5.95 31.57 -24.98
CA HIS A 513 -4.75 32.27 -25.43
C HIS A 513 -4.13 32.96 -24.22
N THR A 514 -2.89 32.65 -23.88
CA THR A 514 -2.20 33.21 -22.70
C THR A 514 -1.27 34.36 -23.05
N GLY A 515 -0.71 35.01 -22.03
CA GLY A 515 0.24 36.11 -22.22
C GLY A 515 -0.39 37.32 -22.89
N CYS A 516 -1.65 37.62 -22.56
CA CYS A 516 -2.39 38.75 -23.10
C CYS A 516 -2.21 40.03 -22.28
N ASN A 517 -2.46 41.17 -22.92
CA ASN A 517 -2.67 42.44 -22.23
C ASN A 517 -4.03 42.45 -21.49
N PRO A 518 -4.29 43.40 -20.57
CA PRO A 518 -5.52 43.44 -19.77
C PRO A 518 -6.83 43.54 -20.57
N SER A 519 -6.77 44.01 -21.82
CA SER A 519 -7.93 44.06 -22.71
C SER A 519 -8.06 42.84 -23.63
N CYS A 520 -7.11 41.90 -23.56
CA CYS A 520 -6.98 40.74 -24.44
C CYS A 520 -7.00 41.04 -25.94
N ASN A 521 -6.56 42.24 -26.35
CA ASN A 521 -6.43 42.60 -27.76
C ASN A 521 -5.14 42.04 -28.39
N ASN A 522 -4.11 41.81 -27.56
CA ASN A 522 -2.81 41.29 -27.98
C ASN A 522 -2.36 40.20 -27.02
N CYS A 523 -2.12 38.99 -27.53
CA CYS A 523 -1.73 37.80 -26.76
C CYS A 523 -0.39 37.20 -27.22
N GLY A 524 0.19 36.33 -26.39
CA GLY A 524 1.37 35.53 -26.70
C GLY A 524 2.68 36.00 -26.06
N ASN A 525 2.83 37.28 -25.66
CA ASN A 525 4.07 37.76 -25.03
C ASN A 525 3.89 39.04 -24.21
N ASN A 526 2.86 39.09 -23.37
CA ASN A 526 2.61 40.22 -22.48
C ASN A 526 2.96 39.88 -21.00
N PRO A 527 3.73 40.73 -20.30
CA PRO A 527 4.14 40.49 -18.92
C PRO A 527 2.98 40.56 -17.90
N GLN A 528 1.84 41.16 -18.27
CA GLN A 528 0.68 41.24 -17.40
C GLN A 528 -0.10 39.92 -17.33
N ASN A 529 0.22 38.93 -18.18
CA ASN A 529 -0.29 37.55 -18.12
C ASN A 529 -1.81 37.39 -17.99
N TYR A 530 -2.58 38.14 -18.80
CA TYR A 530 -4.00 37.84 -18.98
C TYR A 530 -4.17 36.63 -19.92
N ALA A 531 -5.32 35.98 -19.84
CA ALA A 531 -5.74 34.96 -20.77
C ALA A 531 -7.10 35.32 -21.39
N LEU A 532 -7.23 35.01 -22.67
CA LEU A 532 -8.48 35.12 -23.42
C LEU A 532 -9.04 33.71 -23.64
N LEU A 533 -10.15 33.39 -22.99
CA LEU A 533 -10.92 32.19 -23.30
C LEU A 533 -11.94 32.53 -24.39
N LYS A 534 -12.01 31.69 -25.41
CA LYS A 534 -12.98 31.74 -26.50
C LYS A 534 -13.64 30.38 -26.63
N ALA A 535 -14.95 30.36 -26.84
CA ALA A 535 -15.66 29.14 -27.20
C ALA A 535 -16.62 29.38 -28.37
N TRP A 536 -16.74 28.38 -29.23
CA TRP A 536 -17.67 28.35 -30.35
C TRP A 536 -18.56 27.14 -30.21
N ILE A 537 -19.86 27.37 -30.17
CA ILE A 537 -20.88 26.33 -30.17
C ILE A 537 -21.50 26.28 -31.57
N ASP A 538 -21.72 25.07 -32.07
CA ASP A 538 -22.20 24.79 -33.43
C ASP A 538 -21.29 25.36 -34.54
N CYS A 539 -19.98 25.29 -34.30
CA CYS A 539 -18.98 25.66 -35.30
C CYS A 539 -18.82 24.62 -36.42
N SER A 540 -18.62 25.10 -37.64
CA SER A 540 -18.37 24.25 -38.81
C SER A 540 -16.87 24.08 -39.07
N ASN A 541 -16.41 22.84 -39.29
CA ASN A 541 -14.99 22.53 -39.59
C ASN A 541 -13.99 23.07 -38.56
N CYS A 542 -14.38 23.12 -37.29
CA CYS A 542 -13.54 23.62 -36.20
C CYS A 542 -12.71 22.53 -35.51
N ASN A 543 -12.70 21.29 -36.01
CA ASN A 543 -11.98 20.17 -35.40
C ASN A 543 -10.46 20.16 -35.66
N ASP A 544 -9.91 21.19 -36.32
CA ASP A 544 -8.47 21.38 -36.47
C ASP A 544 -7.90 22.22 -35.31
N LEU A 545 -7.04 21.59 -34.51
CA LEU A 545 -6.38 22.20 -33.36
C LEU A 545 -5.00 22.75 -33.70
N THR A 546 -4.47 22.51 -34.90
CA THR A 546 -3.11 22.97 -35.27
C THR A 546 -3.02 24.49 -35.41
N GLN A 547 -4.15 25.15 -35.60
CA GLN A 547 -4.28 26.59 -35.79
C GLN A 547 -5.42 27.20 -34.97
N ASP A 548 -5.41 28.53 -34.82
CA ASP A 548 -6.50 29.25 -34.18
C ASP A 548 -7.74 29.20 -35.07
N TYR A 549 -8.91 28.99 -34.46
CA TYR A 549 -10.15 29.04 -35.21
C TYR A 549 -10.52 30.49 -35.56
N ALA A 550 -10.73 30.74 -36.86
CA ALA A 550 -10.78 32.10 -37.43
C ALA A 550 -12.14 32.81 -37.29
N SER A 551 -13.23 32.08 -37.03
CA SER A 551 -14.56 32.67 -36.88
C SER A 551 -14.70 33.43 -35.56
N ASN A 552 -15.70 34.31 -35.47
CA ASN A 552 -16.03 34.99 -34.22
C ASN A 552 -16.54 33.98 -33.18
N PRO A 553 -16.08 34.05 -31.92
CA PRO A 553 -16.52 33.14 -30.86
C PRO A 553 -17.97 33.39 -30.46
N THR A 554 -18.66 32.31 -30.09
CA THR A 554 -20.01 32.37 -29.49
C THR A 554 -19.95 33.07 -28.13
N ILE A 555 -18.93 32.74 -27.33
CA ILE A 555 -18.61 33.42 -26.07
C ILE A 555 -17.11 33.65 -25.93
N GLN A 556 -16.74 34.75 -25.30
CA GLN A 556 -15.35 35.05 -24.97
C GLN A 556 -15.23 35.86 -23.68
N HIS A 557 -14.14 35.66 -22.96
CA HIS A 557 -13.88 36.39 -21.73
C HIS A 557 -12.39 36.54 -21.48
N CYS A 558 -11.98 37.76 -21.11
CA CYS A 558 -10.61 38.10 -20.74
C CYS A 558 -10.48 38.11 -19.21
N PHE A 559 -9.46 37.46 -18.68
CA PHE A 559 -9.21 37.38 -17.24
C PHE A 559 -7.71 37.30 -16.93
N GLN A 560 -7.32 37.68 -15.72
CA GLN A 560 -5.95 37.51 -15.25
C GLN A 560 -5.68 36.01 -15.02
N LEU A 561 -4.65 35.45 -15.66
CA LEU A 561 -4.29 34.05 -15.44
C LEU A 561 -3.47 33.92 -14.13
N PRO A 562 -3.98 33.23 -13.10
CA PRO A 562 -3.22 33.05 -11.86
C PRO A 562 -2.03 32.11 -12.09
N GLN A 563 -0.97 32.28 -11.30
CA GLN A 563 0.28 31.52 -11.46
C GLN A 563 0.10 30.01 -11.25
N THR A 564 -0.80 29.62 -10.36
CA THR A 564 -1.27 28.25 -10.10
C THR A 564 -1.73 27.54 -11.38
N MET A 565 -2.37 28.26 -12.29
CA MET A 565 -2.81 27.75 -13.59
C MET A 565 -1.74 27.84 -14.69
N SER A 566 -0.46 28.01 -14.33
CA SER A 566 0.64 27.83 -15.28
C SER A 566 0.79 26.38 -15.72
N SER A 567 0.41 25.45 -14.84
CA SER A 567 0.22 24.03 -15.13
C SER A 567 -1.25 23.70 -14.87
N VAL A 568 -1.89 22.97 -15.78
CA VAL A 568 -3.33 22.69 -15.72
C VAL A 568 -3.66 21.24 -16.00
N LYS A 569 -4.77 20.77 -15.42
CA LYS A 569 -5.50 19.57 -15.86
C LYS A 569 -6.78 19.99 -16.57
N PHE A 570 -7.41 19.05 -17.25
CA PHE A 570 -8.66 19.27 -17.95
C PHE A 570 -9.55 18.04 -17.86
N GLY A 571 -10.85 18.25 -18.07
CA GLY A 571 -11.84 17.19 -18.02
C GLY A 571 -13.25 17.71 -18.15
N PHE A 572 -14.19 16.81 -17.89
CA PHE A 572 -15.62 17.10 -17.92
C PHE A 572 -16.21 16.92 -16.53
N THR A 573 -17.21 17.73 -16.19
CA THR A 573 -18.01 17.56 -14.98
C THR A 573 -19.48 17.58 -15.33
N GLU A 574 -20.31 16.88 -14.58
CA GLU A 574 -21.75 16.87 -14.72
C GLU A 574 -22.40 16.86 -13.34
N ALA A 575 -23.64 17.35 -13.28
CA ALA A 575 -24.53 17.01 -12.19
C ALA A 575 -26.01 17.00 -12.59
N THR A 576 -26.78 16.32 -11.76
CA THR A 576 -28.25 16.35 -11.76
C THR A 576 -28.77 16.60 -10.35
N GLY A 577 -29.93 17.24 -10.24
CA GLY A 577 -30.62 17.56 -8.99
C GLY A 577 -31.96 16.83 -8.88
N GLY A 578 -33.03 17.60 -8.73
CA GLY A 578 -34.41 17.06 -8.72
C GLY A 578 -34.89 16.56 -10.10
N ARG A 579 -34.17 16.88 -11.17
CA ARG A 579 -34.37 16.38 -12.53
C ARG A 579 -33.20 15.49 -12.92
N ASN A 580 -33.32 14.83 -14.07
CA ASN A 580 -32.28 13.99 -14.64
C ASN A 580 -31.89 14.49 -16.04
N GLN A 581 -30.81 13.94 -16.57
CA GLN A 581 -30.37 14.14 -17.95
C GLN A 581 -29.55 12.93 -18.39
N ASN A 582 -29.27 12.87 -19.69
CA ASN A 582 -28.28 11.95 -20.22
C ASN A 582 -27.56 12.62 -21.38
N ILE A 583 -26.24 12.72 -21.31
CA ILE A 583 -25.42 13.48 -22.25
C ILE A 583 -24.41 12.54 -22.89
N GLU A 584 -24.28 12.62 -24.21
CA GLU A 584 -23.21 11.98 -24.97
C GLU A 584 -22.13 13.01 -25.30
N ILE A 585 -20.85 12.68 -25.05
CA ILE A 585 -19.68 13.45 -25.50
C ILE A 585 -18.74 12.54 -26.29
N LYS A 586 -18.35 12.96 -27.48
CA LYS A 586 -17.45 12.20 -28.36
C LYS A 586 -16.56 13.11 -29.20
N ASP A 587 -15.67 12.51 -29.98
CA ASP A 587 -14.67 13.20 -30.82
C ASP A 587 -13.85 14.23 -30.03
N PHE A 588 -13.66 14.01 -28.72
CA PHE A 588 -12.86 14.93 -27.92
C PHE A 588 -11.40 14.89 -28.35
N GLY A 589 -10.80 16.06 -28.50
CA GLY A 589 -9.36 16.23 -28.62
C GLY A 589 -8.91 17.56 -28.04
N ILE A 590 -7.70 17.60 -27.50
CA ILE A 590 -7.09 18.78 -26.92
C ILE A 590 -5.59 18.84 -27.22
N GLY A 591 -5.03 20.04 -27.36
CA GLY A 591 -3.60 20.28 -27.49
C GLY A 591 -3.15 21.61 -26.91
N PHE A 592 -1.86 21.66 -26.58
CA PHE A 592 -1.15 22.80 -26.00
C PHE A 592 -0.01 23.23 -26.92
N TYR A 593 -0.14 24.39 -27.56
CA TYR A 593 0.70 24.87 -28.67
C TYR A 593 1.56 26.07 -28.31
#